data_AF-A0A1V2Q4H0-F1
#
_entry.id   AF-A0A1V2Q4H0-F1
#
_cell.length_a   1.000
_cell.length_b   1.000
_cell.length_c   1.000
_cell.angle_alpha   90.00
_cell.angle_beta   90.00
_cell.angle_gamma   90.00
#
_symmetry.space_group_name_H-M   'P 1'
#
loop_
_entity.id
_entity.type
_entity.pdbx_description
1 polymer ?
#
loop_
_entity_poly.entity_id
_entity_poly.type
_entity_poly.pdbx_seq_one_letter_code
_entity_poly.pdbx_strand_id
1 'polypeptide(L)'
;MVARAYDGVLVHEWPARQARAAPAIVDTDRVLTYAGLDQRVDDFSRRLTAAGVRGVVGILLPHTADLAVAVLGVLRSGAAYLLMDGTDTDVRHVVTTGLRLNGVDMPVTDSAQPHSRPHDDELAAVVVTSGLPGVGVPHRALANHASAMRERFDLCPEDRVLQCTTAIEAIFPTLASGACAVLCPELPAEAPPISWTTKPSRRRICPPASGSSGPLASSKAPRGSRSRCGCLSWAVGGPSRSPCGLGARTPASRSSTPTD
;
A
#
# COMPACT_ATOMS: atom_id res chain seq x y z
N MET A 1 -13.62 2.53 -19.42
CA MET A 1 -12.20 2.34 -19.06
C MET A 1 -12.01 0.85 -18.85
N VAL A 2 -11.39 0.16 -19.81
CA VAL A 2 -11.15 -1.29 -19.70
C VAL A 2 -9.96 -1.45 -18.77
N ALA A 3 -10.14 -2.07 -17.61
CA ALA A 3 -9.04 -2.39 -16.71
C ALA A 3 -7.99 -3.15 -17.52
N ARG A 4 -6.73 -2.70 -17.46
CA ARG A 4 -5.64 -3.36 -18.15
C ARG A 4 -5.58 -4.82 -17.69
N ALA A 5 -5.37 -5.73 -18.64
CA ALA A 5 -5.25 -7.16 -18.33
C ALA A 5 -4.14 -7.36 -17.29
N TYR A 6 -4.41 -8.24 -16.34
CA TYR A 6 -3.45 -8.76 -15.37
C TYR A 6 -2.10 -9.06 -16.07
N ASP A 7 -1.03 -8.41 -15.64
CA ASP A 7 0.28 -8.45 -16.29
C ASP A 7 1.20 -9.55 -15.72
N GLY A 8 0.64 -10.47 -14.92
CA GLY A 8 1.39 -11.55 -14.29
C GLY A 8 2.22 -11.13 -13.08
N VAL A 9 2.14 -9.87 -12.64
CA VAL A 9 2.93 -9.38 -11.50
C VAL A 9 2.16 -9.52 -10.19
N LEU A 10 2.76 -10.21 -9.22
CA LEU A 10 2.18 -10.34 -7.88
C LEU A 10 2.60 -9.18 -6.98
N VAL A 11 1.76 -8.83 -6.00
CA VAL A 11 1.97 -7.64 -5.16
C VAL A 11 3.32 -7.65 -4.40
N HIS A 12 3.83 -8.84 -4.05
CA HIS A 12 5.12 -9.00 -3.36
C HIS A 12 6.35 -8.85 -4.28
N GLU A 13 6.15 -8.80 -5.59
CA GLU A 13 7.22 -8.64 -6.59
C GLU A 13 7.53 -7.17 -6.90
N TRP A 14 6.61 -6.24 -6.64
CA TRP A 14 6.82 -4.82 -6.98
C TRP A 14 8.04 -4.18 -6.30
N PRO A 15 8.35 -4.47 -5.02
CA PRO A 15 9.56 -3.94 -4.40
C PRO A 15 10.83 -4.28 -5.19
N ALA A 16 11.00 -5.55 -5.55
CA ALA A 16 12.12 -6.05 -6.34
C ALA A 16 12.15 -5.45 -7.76
N ARG A 17 11.00 -5.34 -8.41
CA ARG A 17 10.91 -4.81 -9.79
C ARG A 17 11.30 -3.34 -9.89
N GLN A 18 11.14 -2.60 -8.80
CA GLN A 18 11.61 -1.24 -8.75
C GLN A 18 13.09 -1.16 -8.37
N ALA A 19 13.51 -1.86 -7.31
CA ALA A 19 14.89 -1.92 -6.82
C ALA A 19 15.61 -0.54 -6.79
N ARG A 20 14.89 0.51 -6.36
CA ARG A 20 15.41 1.88 -6.33
C ARG A 20 15.84 2.30 -4.93
N ALA A 21 16.71 3.30 -4.88
CA ALA A 21 17.03 4.04 -3.64
C ALA A 21 15.90 5.00 -3.21
N ALA A 22 14.80 5.07 -3.95
CA ALA A 22 13.65 5.90 -3.61
C ALA A 22 12.90 5.33 -2.38
N PRO A 23 12.29 6.18 -1.53
CA PRO A 23 11.45 5.73 -0.41
C PRO A 23 10.23 4.93 -0.89
N ALA A 24 10.04 3.75 -0.32
CA ALA A 24 8.85 2.91 -0.51
C ALA A 24 7.87 3.07 0.66
N ILE A 25 8.37 2.99 1.89
CA ILE A 25 7.56 3.06 3.11
C ILE A 25 8.19 4.07 4.07
N VAL A 26 7.37 4.90 4.71
CA VAL A 26 7.76 5.81 5.79
C VAL A 26 6.81 5.59 6.96
N ASP A 27 7.34 5.30 8.14
CA ASP A 27 6.58 5.34 9.39
C ASP A 27 7.22 6.38 10.35
N THR A 28 6.80 6.41 11.61
CA THR A 28 7.32 7.34 12.62
C THR A 28 8.81 7.14 12.90
N ASP A 29 9.30 5.90 12.77
CA ASP A 29 10.62 5.50 13.26
C ASP A 29 11.66 5.47 12.14
N ARG A 30 11.24 5.23 10.89
CA ARG A 30 12.16 4.93 9.78
C ARG A 30 11.58 5.21 8.39
N VAL A 31 12.52 5.34 7.46
CA VAL A 31 12.28 5.34 6.01
C VAL A 31 12.87 4.06 5.43
N LEU A 32 12.04 3.27 4.74
CA LEU A 32 12.47 2.15 3.93
C LEU A 32 12.46 2.52 2.46
N THR A 33 13.61 2.35 1.81
CA THR A 33 13.70 2.43 0.34
C THR A 33 13.11 1.18 -0.30
N TYR A 34 12.85 1.22 -1.60
CA TYR A 34 12.42 0.03 -2.36
C TYR A 34 13.43 -1.11 -2.24
N ALA A 35 14.73 -0.81 -2.39
CA ALA A 35 15.79 -1.80 -2.20
C ALA A 35 15.83 -2.36 -0.76
N GLY A 36 15.71 -1.50 0.26
CA GLY A 36 15.72 -1.93 1.66
C GLY A 36 14.46 -2.71 2.05
N LEU A 37 13.31 -2.37 1.48
CA LEU A 37 12.07 -3.13 1.65
C LEU A 37 12.22 -4.52 1.02
N ASP A 38 12.68 -4.58 -0.23
CA ASP A 38 12.85 -5.85 -0.94
C ASP A 38 13.80 -6.81 -0.20
N GLN A 39 14.95 -6.30 0.26
CA GLN A 39 15.89 -7.10 1.04
C GLN A 39 15.26 -7.67 2.33
N ARG A 40 14.52 -6.85 3.08
CA ARG A 40 13.85 -7.31 4.31
C ARG A 40 12.74 -8.31 4.04
N VAL A 41 11.98 -8.11 2.97
CA VAL A 41 10.92 -9.04 2.53
C VAL A 41 11.53 -10.38 2.11
N ASP A 42 12.63 -10.34 1.36
CA ASP A 42 13.40 -11.51 0.95
C ASP A 42 13.92 -12.29 2.16
N ASP A 43 14.61 -11.62 3.08
CA ASP A 43 15.11 -12.22 4.33
C ASP A 43 13.99 -12.85 5.16
N PHE A 44 12.88 -12.14 5.33
CA PHE A 44 11.75 -12.64 6.12
C PHE A 44 11.09 -13.86 5.45
N SER A 45 10.91 -13.83 4.12
CA SER A 45 10.33 -14.96 3.37
C SER A 45 11.19 -16.22 3.43
N ARG A 46 12.53 -16.08 3.41
CA ARG A 46 13.46 -17.20 3.63
C ARG A 46 13.29 -17.82 5.01
N ARG A 47 13.18 -16.99 6.04
CA ARG A 47 13.00 -17.47 7.43
C ARG A 47 11.69 -18.23 7.59
N LEU A 48 10.60 -17.73 7.02
CA LEU A 48 9.31 -18.43 7.00
C LEU A 48 9.40 -19.78 6.27
N THR A 49 10.09 -19.79 5.13
CA THR A 49 10.28 -21.01 4.32
C THR A 49 11.09 -22.06 5.09
N ALA A 50 12.20 -21.64 5.72
CA ALA A 50 13.06 -22.49 6.53
C ALA A 50 12.35 -23.03 7.79
N ALA A 51 11.45 -22.22 8.38
CA ALA A 51 10.58 -22.64 9.48
C ALA A 51 9.42 -23.56 9.03
N GLY A 52 9.32 -23.87 7.74
CA GLY A 52 8.27 -24.75 7.20
C GLY A 52 6.87 -24.13 7.25
N VAL A 53 6.78 -22.80 7.35
CA VAL A 53 5.48 -22.09 7.40
C VAL A 53 4.76 -22.27 6.08
N ARG A 54 3.48 -22.67 6.15
CA ARG A 54 2.56 -22.87 5.03
C ARG A 54 1.15 -22.48 5.44
N GLY A 55 0.26 -22.26 4.47
CA GLY A 55 -1.15 -21.94 4.74
C GLY A 55 -1.35 -20.50 5.19
N VAL A 56 -2.28 -20.28 6.14
CA VAL A 56 -2.62 -18.94 6.64
C VAL A 56 -1.72 -18.58 7.82
N VAL A 57 -1.14 -17.39 7.78
CA VAL A 57 -0.28 -16.79 8.79
C VAL A 57 -0.95 -15.55 9.35
N GLY A 58 -1.22 -15.55 10.64
CA GLY A 58 -1.72 -14.41 11.38
C GLY A 58 -0.65 -13.34 11.52
N ILE A 59 -1.01 -12.08 11.37
CA ILE A 59 -0.11 -10.94 11.57
C ILE A 59 -0.75 -10.02 12.60
N LEU A 60 -0.07 -9.89 13.74
CA LEU A 60 -0.45 -9.00 14.84
C LEU A 60 0.67 -7.98 15.02
N LEU A 61 0.64 -6.95 14.17
CA LEU A 61 1.63 -5.87 14.15
C LEU A 61 0.93 -4.51 14.03
N PRO A 62 1.48 -3.45 14.65
CA PRO A 62 1.01 -2.09 14.42
C PRO A 62 1.26 -1.68 12.95
N HIS A 63 0.59 -0.62 12.46
CA HIS A 63 0.80 -0.07 11.12
C HIS A 63 2.17 0.62 10.98
N THR A 64 3.23 -0.18 10.93
CA THR A 64 4.62 0.23 10.76
C THR A 64 5.24 -0.47 9.56
N ALA A 65 6.48 -0.13 9.23
CA ALA A 65 7.23 -0.79 8.16
C ALA A 65 7.35 -2.32 8.37
N ASP A 66 7.34 -2.81 9.62
CA ASP A 66 7.38 -4.25 9.89
C ASP A 66 6.08 -4.94 9.46
N LEU A 67 4.92 -4.28 9.54
CA LEU A 67 3.68 -4.82 9.00
C LEU A 67 3.78 -5.01 7.48
N ALA A 68 4.32 -4.02 6.76
CA ALA A 68 4.54 -4.13 5.32
C ALA A 68 5.52 -5.26 4.97
N VAL A 69 6.63 -5.38 5.71
CA VAL A 69 7.59 -6.48 5.54
C VAL A 69 6.94 -7.84 5.82
N ALA A 70 6.16 -7.95 6.89
CA ALA A 70 5.50 -9.19 7.28
C ALA A 70 4.50 -9.65 6.20
N VAL A 71 3.62 -8.74 5.75
CA VAL A 71 2.62 -9.04 4.71
C VAL A 71 3.30 -9.46 3.42
N LEU A 72 4.25 -8.66 2.91
CA LEU A 72 4.92 -8.96 1.65
C LEU A 72 5.76 -10.24 1.74
N GLY A 73 6.38 -10.52 2.88
CA GLY A 73 7.22 -11.71 3.05
C GLY A 73 6.42 -13.00 3.24
N VAL A 74 5.27 -12.94 3.91
CA VAL A 74 4.29 -14.05 3.95
C VAL A 74 3.85 -14.41 2.53
N LEU A 75 3.40 -13.40 1.77
CA LEU A 75 3.01 -13.57 0.37
C LEU A 75 4.14 -14.11 -0.50
N ARG A 76 5.36 -13.62 -0.29
CA ARG A 76 6.55 -14.08 -1.00
C ARG A 76 6.89 -15.54 -0.68
N SER A 77 6.71 -15.99 0.57
CA SER A 77 6.88 -17.40 0.96
C SER A 77 5.80 -18.35 0.41
N GLY A 78 4.77 -17.83 -0.26
CA GLY A 78 3.61 -18.61 -0.74
C GLY A 78 2.60 -18.96 0.34
N ALA A 79 2.61 -18.23 1.45
CA ALA A 79 1.59 -18.31 2.48
C ALA A 79 0.60 -17.15 2.33
N ALA A 80 -0.60 -17.33 2.89
CA ALA A 80 -1.63 -16.29 2.94
C ALA A 80 -1.53 -15.54 4.27
N TYR A 81 -1.76 -14.23 4.29
CA TYR A 81 -1.83 -13.48 5.54
C TYR A 81 -3.27 -13.32 6.05
N LEU A 82 -3.43 -13.26 7.37
CA LEU A 82 -4.62 -12.78 8.06
C LEU A 82 -4.18 -11.65 8.99
N LEU A 83 -4.75 -10.46 8.85
CA LEU A 83 -4.54 -9.39 9.83
C LEU A 83 -5.40 -9.65 11.06
N MET A 84 -4.79 -9.64 12.23
CA MET A 84 -5.45 -9.97 13.49
C MET A 84 -5.58 -8.72 14.37
N ASP A 85 -6.69 -8.64 15.11
CA ASP A 85 -6.95 -7.59 16.12
C ASP A 85 -6.70 -8.07 17.56
N GLY A 86 -6.22 -9.31 17.73
CA GLY A 86 -5.93 -9.95 19.01
C GLY A 86 -6.99 -10.93 19.51
N THR A 87 -8.14 -11.05 18.82
CA THR A 87 -9.22 -11.97 19.22
C THR A 87 -9.28 -13.28 18.42
N ASP A 88 -8.69 -13.32 17.22
CA ASP A 88 -8.58 -14.53 16.42
C ASP A 88 -7.57 -15.52 17.04
N THR A 89 -8.00 -16.75 17.32
CA THR A 89 -7.16 -17.77 18.00
C THR A 89 -6.91 -19.02 17.16
N ASP A 90 -7.52 -19.14 15.98
CA ASP A 90 -7.50 -20.37 15.18
C ASP A 90 -6.39 -20.40 14.10
N VAL A 91 -5.30 -19.65 14.30
CA VAL A 91 -4.17 -19.62 13.36
C VAL A 91 -2.92 -20.23 13.98
N ARG A 92 -2.33 -21.22 13.29
CA ARG A 92 -1.15 -21.97 13.74
C ARG A 92 0.13 -21.12 13.85
N HIS A 93 0.24 -20.12 12.99
CA HIS A 93 1.42 -19.27 12.86
C HIS A 93 1.02 -17.81 13.00
N VAL A 94 1.59 -17.10 13.97
CA VAL A 94 1.34 -15.68 14.22
C VAL A 94 2.65 -14.92 14.22
N VAL A 95 2.73 -13.88 13.42
CA VAL A 95 3.85 -12.94 13.36
C VAL A 95 3.57 -11.76 14.29
N THR A 96 4.51 -11.48 15.19
CA THR A 96 4.42 -10.39 16.17
C THR A 96 5.64 -9.46 16.11
N THR A 97 5.64 -8.43 16.97
CA THR A 97 6.68 -7.39 17.04
C THR A 97 8.10 -7.97 16.99
N GLY A 98 8.96 -7.33 16.20
CA GLY A 98 10.30 -7.85 15.91
C GLY A 98 10.33 -8.94 14.84
N LEU A 99 9.22 -9.14 14.10
CA LEU A 99 9.07 -10.18 13.08
C LEU A 99 9.29 -11.59 13.65
N ARG A 100 8.79 -11.80 14.87
CA ARG A 100 8.87 -13.07 15.61
C ARG A 100 7.74 -13.99 15.18
N LEU A 101 8.02 -15.28 15.04
CA LEU A 101 7.03 -16.30 14.71
C LEU A 101 6.61 -17.02 15.99
N ASN A 102 5.32 -17.00 16.31
CA ASN A 102 4.77 -17.58 17.55
C ASN A 102 5.50 -17.09 18.81
N GLY A 103 5.93 -15.81 18.80
CA GLY A 103 6.67 -15.18 19.90
C GLY A 103 8.17 -15.53 19.97
N VAL A 104 8.69 -16.31 19.03
CA VAL A 104 10.11 -16.72 18.98
C VAL A 104 10.83 -16.02 17.84
N ASP A 105 12.08 -15.61 18.08
CA ASP A 105 12.95 -15.05 17.05
C ASP A 105 13.25 -16.10 15.99
N MET A 106 13.00 -15.76 14.72
CA MET A 106 13.35 -16.65 13.63
C MET A 106 14.86 -16.58 13.36
N PRO A 107 15.54 -17.73 13.25
CA PRO A 107 16.98 -17.75 12.99
C PRO A 107 17.29 -17.10 11.65
N VAL A 108 18.43 -16.38 11.60
CA VAL A 108 18.97 -15.92 10.32
C VAL A 108 19.26 -17.14 9.47
N THR A 109 18.86 -17.08 8.20
CA THR A 109 19.00 -18.19 7.26
C THR A 109 19.92 -17.75 6.12
N ASP A 110 21.10 -18.35 6.04
CA ASP A 110 22.03 -18.20 4.91
C ASP A 110 21.63 -19.04 3.69
N SER A 111 20.63 -19.91 3.86
CA SER A 111 20.09 -20.72 2.78
C SER A 111 19.43 -19.83 1.74
N ALA A 112 20.06 -19.72 0.58
CA ALA A 112 19.53 -19.07 -0.61
C ALA A 112 18.44 -19.90 -1.31
N GLN A 113 17.78 -20.85 -0.62
CA GLN A 113 16.74 -21.66 -1.23
C GLN A 113 15.64 -20.74 -1.76
N PRO A 114 15.48 -20.64 -3.09
CA PRO A 114 14.44 -19.81 -3.65
C PRO A 114 13.10 -20.44 -3.30
N HIS A 115 12.20 -19.67 -2.72
CA HIS A 115 10.81 -20.08 -2.63
C HIS A 115 10.26 -20.15 -4.06
N SER A 116 9.41 -21.13 -4.35
CA SER A 116 8.71 -21.17 -5.64
C SER A 116 7.78 -19.95 -5.72
N ARG A 117 7.66 -19.33 -6.90
CA ARG A 117 6.68 -18.27 -7.11
C ARG A 117 5.28 -18.86 -6.89
N PRO A 118 4.42 -18.26 -6.04
CA PRO A 118 3.05 -18.72 -5.84
C PRO A 118 2.26 -18.70 -7.14
N HIS A 119 1.30 -19.62 -7.28
CA HIS A 119 0.38 -19.57 -8.41
C HIS A 119 -0.61 -18.40 -8.22
N ASP A 120 -1.04 -17.78 -9.32
CA ASP A 120 -1.83 -16.54 -9.25
C ASP A 120 -3.22 -16.76 -8.59
N ASP A 121 -3.72 -18.00 -8.64
CA ASP A 121 -4.98 -18.41 -8.01
C ASP A 121 -4.83 -18.95 -6.59
N GLU A 122 -3.60 -19.06 -6.07
CA GLU A 122 -3.38 -19.42 -4.67
C GLU A 122 -3.83 -18.30 -3.72
N LEU A 123 -4.20 -18.70 -2.51
CA LEU A 123 -4.68 -17.81 -1.47
C LEU A 123 -3.57 -16.85 -1.03
N ALA A 124 -3.86 -15.55 -1.06
CA ALA A 124 -2.94 -14.50 -0.64
C ALA A 124 -3.36 -13.84 0.68
N ALA A 125 -4.65 -13.67 0.90
CA ALA A 125 -5.17 -13.07 2.13
C ALA A 125 -6.46 -13.75 2.58
N VAL A 126 -6.71 -13.70 3.88
CA VAL A 126 -8.05 -13.91 4.46
C VAL A 126 -8.47 -12.57 5.05
N VAL A 127 -9.61 -12.06 4.59
CA VAL A 127 -10.20 -10.82 5.10
C VAL A 127 -11.38 -11.17 6.00
N VAL A 128 -11.28 -10.84 7.28
CA VAL A 128 -12.35 -11.01 8.26
C VAL A 128 -13.03 -9.68 8.51
N THR A 129 -14.35 -9.66 8.40
CA THR A 129 -15.20 -8.53 8.77
C THR A 129 -16.15 -9.00 9.86
N SER A 130 -16.38 -8.16 10.87
CA SER A 130 -17.12 -8.55 12.08
C SER A 130 -18.44 -9.26 11.79
N GLY A 131 -18.62 -10.43 12.41
CA GLY A 131 -19.84 -11.24 12.28
C GLY A 131 -19.98 -12.03 10.97
N LEU A 132 -19.01 -11.95 10.06
CA LEU A 132 -19.00 -12.73 8.81
C LEU A 132 -17.84 -13.74 8.79
N PRO A 133 -18.02 -14.89 8.13
CA PRO A 133 -16.91 -15.80 7.87
C PRO A 133 -15.82 -15.09 7.04
N GLY A 134 -14.56 -15.43 7.29
CA GLY A 134 -13.43 -14.88 6.55
C GLY A 134 -13.52 -15.17 5.05
N VAL A 135 -13.18 -14.16 4.24
CA VAL A 135 -13.19 -14.25 2.77
C VAL A 135 -11.77 -14.49 2.28
N GLY A 136 -11.57 -15.58 1.53
CA GLY A 136 -10.30 -15.86 0.89
C GLY A 136 -10.10 -15.02 -0.38
N VAL A 137 -8.94 -14.37 -0.48
CA VAL A 137 -8.56 -13.51 -1.61
C VAL A 137 -7.33 -14.10 -2.30
N PRO A 138 -7.39 -14.45 -3.59
CA PRO A 138 -6.24 -14.98 -4.31
C PRO A 138 -5.24 -13.89 -4.71
N HIS A 139 -4.01 -14.31 -5.00
CA HIS A 139 -2.93 -13.43 -5.47
C HIS A 139 -3.33 -12.54 -6.65
N ARG A 140 -4.01 -13.11 -7.65
CA ARG A 140 -4.53 -12.38 -8.82
C ARG A 140 -5.49 -11.25 -8.44
N ALA A 141 -6.31 -11.43 -7.41
CA ALA A 141 -7.32 -10.45 -7.03
C ALA A 141 -6.66 -9.21 -6.40
N LEU A 142 -5.68 -9.41 -5.52
CA LEU A 142 -4.90 -8.32 -4.93
C LEU A 142 -4.11 -7.56 -6.01
N ALA A 143 -3.44 -8.28 -6.92
CA ALA A 143 -2.68 -7.67 -8.01
C ALA A 143 -3.57 -6.85 -8.96
N ASN A 144 -4.74 -7.37 -9.31
CA ASN A 144 -5.73 -6.67 -10.13
C ASN A 144 -6.27 -5.44 -9.42
N HIS A 145 -6.61 -5.55 -8.13
CA HIS A 145 -7.11 -4.42 -7.35
C HIS A 145 -6.08 -3.27 -7.30
N ALA A 146 -4.84 -3.59 -6.95
CA ALA A 146 -3.78 -2.60 -6.87
C ALA A 146 -3.44 -1.97 -8.23
N SER A 147 -3.45 -2.75 -9.32
CA SER A 147 -3.28 -2.21 -10.68
C SER A 147 -4.42 -1.25 -11.06
N ALA A 148 -5.67 -1.64 -10.77
CA ALA A 148 -6.84 -0.80 -11.04
C ALA A 148 -6.83 0.49 -10.20
N MET A 149 -6.41 0.42 -8.93
CA MET A 149 -6.31 1.61 -8.07
C MET A 149 -5.17 2.53 -8.52
N ARG A 150 -4.01 1.98 -8.91
CA ARG A 150 -2.91 2.75 -9.51
C ARG A 150 -3.37 3.56 -10.71
N GLU A 151 -4.10 2.93 -11.63
CA GLU A 151 -4.63 3.60 -12.83
C GLU A 151 -5.73 4.61 -12.50
N ARG A 152 -6.68 4.22 -11.64
CA ARG A 152 -7.82 5.08 -11.26
C ARG A 152 -7.38 6.39 -10.61
N PHE A 153 -6.32 6.35 -9.81
CA PHE A 153 -5.81 7.51 -9.09
C PHE A 153 -4.61 8.19 -9.78
N ASP A 154 -4.19 7.70 -10.95
CA ASP A 154 -3.04 8.23 -11.70
C ASP A 154 -1.79 8.34 -10.81
N LEU A 155 -1.52 7.25 -10.04
CA LEU A 155 -0.40 7.22 -9.11
C LEU A 155 0.93 7.20 -9.86
N CYS A 156 1.85 8.06 -9.44
CA CYS A 156 3.19 8.18 -10.00
C CYS A 156 4.29 8.05 -8.92
N PRO A 157 5.55 7.80 -9.31
CA PRO A 157 6.65 7.62 -8.36
C PRO A 157 6.88 8.79 -7.38
N GLU A 158 6.42 9.99 -7.74
CA GLU A 158 6.56 11.20 -6.92
C GLU A 158 5.49 11.31 -5.82
N ASP A 159 4.44 10.48 -5.85
CA ASP A 159 3.34 10.54 -4.90
C ASP A 159 3.76 10.05 -3.50
N ARG A 160 3.10 10.62 -2.48
CA ARG A 160 3.15 10.15 -1.10
C ARG A 160 1.74 9.89 -0.60
N VAL A 161 1.42 8.62 -0.39
CA VAL A 161 0.08 8.14 -0.07
C VAL A 161 0.01 7.85 1.43
N LEU A 162 -0.91 8.50 2.13
CA LEU A 162 -1.10 8.26 3.56
C LEU A 162 -1.94 6.99 3.75
N GLN A 163 -1.39 6.03 4.48
CA GLN A 163 -2.09 4.86 4.96
C GLN A 163 -2.68 5.19 6.34
N CYS A 164 -3.99 5.41 6.39
CA CYS A 164 -4.74 5.69 7.62
C CYS A 164 -5.94 4.74 7.81
N THR A 165 -6.02 3.68 7.02
CA THR A 165 -7.04 2.64 7.10
C THR A 165 -6.46 1.39 7.73
N THR A 166 -7.30 0.62 8.43
CA THR A 166 -6.95 -0.72 8.93
C THR A 166 -6.62 -1.71 7.82
N ALA A 167 -7.11 -1.47 6.59
CA ALA A 167 -6.78 -2.27 5.43
C ALA A 167 -5.35 -1.99 4.94
N ILE A 168 -4.42 -2.92 5.18
CA ILE A 168 -3.04 -2.83 4.66
C ILE A 168 -3.00 -2.82 3.12
N GLU A 169 -4.02 -3.37 2.45
CA GLU A 169 -4.10 -3.49 1.00
C GLU A 169 -3.94 -2.17 0.24
N ALA A 170 -4.24 -1.03 0.88
CA ALA A 170 -4.03 0.29 0.29
C ALA A 170 -2.55 0.66 0.05
N ILE A 171 -1.57 -0.08 0.62
CA ILE A 171 -0.15 0.13 0.26
C ILE A 171 0.17 -0.42 -1.13
N PHE A 172 -0.55 -1.44 -1.59
CA PHE A 172 -0.25 -2.16 -2.82
C PHE A 172 -0.28 -1.28 -4.08
N PRO A 173 -1.32 -0.45 -4.35
CA PRO A 173 -1.28 0.46 -5.51
C PRO A 173 -0.15 1.49 -5.43
N THR A 174 0.21 1.94 -4.23
CA THR A 174 1.33 2.86 -3.98
C THR A 174 2.66 2.19 -4.32
N LEU A 175 2.86 0.97 -3.86
CA LEU A 175 4.04 0.17 -4.19
C LEU A 175 4.05 -0.27 -5.65
N ALA A 176 2.91 -0.37 -6.33
CA ALA A 176 2.85 -0.68 -7.76
C ALA A 176 3.23 0.50 -8.66
N SER A 177 3.14 1.74 -8.16
CA SER A 177 3.44 2.96 -8.93
C SER A 177 4.85 3.51 -8.71
N GLY A 178 5.55 3.03 -7.69
CA GLY A 178 6.82 3.62 -7.26
C GLY A 178 6.68 4.78 -6.29
N ALA A 179 5.46 5.08 -5.87
CA ALA A 179 5.17 6.07 -4.87
C ALA A 179 5.63 5.62 -3.47
N CYS A 180 5.58 6.53 -2.52
CA CYS A 180 5.90 6.27 -1.12
C CYS A 180 4.62 6.13 -0.29
N ALA A 181 4.44 5.02 0.42
CA ALA A 181 3.39 4.87 1.42
C ALA A 181 3.86 5.45 2.76
N VAL A 182 3.03 6.28 3.38
CA VAL A 182 3.27 6.88 4.69
C VAL A 182 2.34 6.18 5.68
N LEU A 183 2.89 5.36 6.56
CA LEU A 183 2.14 4.59 7.53
C LEU A 183 1.94 5.40 8.80
N CYS A 184 0.69 5.46 9.25
CA CYS A 184 0.30 6.13 10.48
C CYS A 184 -0.24 5.07 11.46
N PRO A 185 0.48 4.78 12.56
CA PRO A 185 0.08 3.73 13.50
C PRO A 185 -1.26 4.02 14.18
N GLU A 186 -1.57 5.29 14.43
CA GLU A 186 -2.87 5.77 14.93
C GLU A 186 -3.22 7.10 14.27
N LEU A 187 -4.46 7.24 13.77
CA LEU A 187 -4.99 8.56 13.46
C LEU A 187 -5.14 9.33 14.78
N PRO A 188 -4.54 10.52 14.93
CA PRO A 188 -4.75 11.32 16.13
C PRO A 188 -6.23 11.62 16.29
N ALA A 189 -6.75 11.56 17.53
CA ALA A 189 -8.16 11.78 17.86
C ALA A 189 -8.70 13.14 17.35
N GLU A 190 -7.82 14.12 17.17
CA GLU A 190 -8.11 15.46 16.64
C GLU A 190 -7.50 15.69 15.24
N ALA A 191 -7.34 14.64 14.43
CA ALA A 191 -6.92 14.81 13.05
C ALA A 191 -7.90 15.77 12.33
N PRO A 192 -7.42 16.88 11.73
CA PRO A 192 -8.31 17.72 10.95
C PRO A 192 -8.94 16.86 9.85
N PRO A 193 -10.21 17.12 9.46
CA PRO A 193 -10.91 16.33 8.45
C PRO A 193 -9.99 16.16 7.26
N ILE A 194 -9.66 14.91 6.95
CA ILE A 194 -8.65 14.53 5.96
C ILE A 194 -9.05 15.19 4.64
N SER A 195 -8.41 16.32 4.33
CA SER A 195 -8.73 17.09 3.15
C SER A 195 -7.97 16.48 1.98
N TRP A 196 -8.73 16.06 0.96
CA TRP A 196 -8.21 15.75 -0.36
C TRP A 196 -7.48 16.99 -0.88
N THR A 197 -6.16 17.03 -0.73
CA THR A 197 -5.36 18.05 -1.39
C THR A 197 -4.79 17.46 -2.66
N THR A 198 -5.61 17.42 -3.70
CA THR A 198 -5.18 17.35 -5.09
C THR A 198 -4.57 18.71 -5.47
N LYS A 199 -3.52 19.16 -4.77
CA LYS A 199 -2.66 20.23 -5.31
C LYS A 199 -1.66 19.55 -6.24
N PRO A 200 -1.58 19.92 -7.52
CA PRO A 200 -0.68 19.30 -8.50
C PRO A 200 0.79 19.29 -8.06
N SER A 201 1.18 20.22 -7.17
CA SER A 201 2.53 20.33 -6.61
C SER A 201 2.76 19.58 -5.30
N ARG A 202 1.73 18.94 -4.72
CA ARG A 202 1.75 18.26 -3.42
C ARG A 202 0.67 17.17 -3.34
N ARG A 203 0.70 16.20 -4.26
CA ARG A 203 -0.31 15.13 -4.29
C ARG A 203 -0.18 14.25 -3.04
N ARG A 204 -1.17 14.37 -2.15
CA ARG A 204 -1.47 13.40 -1.08
C ARG A 204 -2.76 12.71 -1.48
N ILE A 205 -2.74 11.40 -1.50
CA ILE A 205 -3.93 10.60 -1.77
C ILE A 205 -4.21 9.81 -0.49
N CYS A 206 -5.42 9.94 0.03
CA CYS A 206 -5.96 9.10 1.10
C CYS A 206 -7.19 8.39 0.53
N PRO A 207 -7.34 7.07 0.69
CA PRO A 207 -8.61 6.40 0.36
C PRO A 207 -9.73 6.92 1.28
N PRO A 208 -10.99 6.96 0.80
CA PRO A 208 -12.12 7.36 1.63
C PRO A 208 -12.29 6.36 2.78
N ALA A 209 -12.46 6.87 4.01
CA ALA A 209 -12.88 6.05 5.14
C ALA A 209 -14.25 5.41 4.84
N SER A 210 -14.41 4.13 5.16
CA SER A 210 -15.73 3.49 5.23
C SER A 210 -16.57 4.26 6.24
N GLY A 211 -17.67 4.85 5.76
CA GLY A 211 -18.39 5.90 6.46
C GLY A 211 -19.05 5.49 7.77
N SER A 212 -18.97 6.38 8.75
CA SER A 212 -20.13 6.71 9.58
C SER A 212 -20.70 8.04 9.08
N SER A 213 -21.95 8.00 8.64
CA SER A 213 -22.71 9.14 8.13
C SER A 213 -23.02 10.12 9.26
N GLY A 214 -22.38 11.29 9.25
CA GLY A 214 -22.75 12.47 10.05
C GLY A 214 -22.81 13.72 9.16
N PRO A 215 -23.74 14.66 9.40
CA PRO A 215 -24.06 15.70 8.43
C PRO A 215 -22.89 16.68 8.21
N LEU A 216 -22.56 16.88 6.92
CA LEU A 216 -21.59 17.87 6.44
C LEU A 216 -22.06 19.29 6.77
N ALA A 217 -21.41 19.95 7.73
CA ALA A 217 -21.44 21.40 7.85
C ALA A 217 -20.41 21.99 6.87
N SER A 218 -20.89 22.61 5.80
CA SER A 218 -20.08 23.37 4.85
C SER A 218 -19.53 24.64 5.49
N SER A 219 -18.30 24.64 5.98
CA SER A 219 -17.57 25.88 6.27
C SER A 219 -16.44 26.07 5.26
N LYS A 220 -16.55 27.15 4.47
CA LYS A 220 -15.48 27.62 3.58
C LYS A 220 -14.31 28.10 4.46
N ALA A 221 -13.16 27.46 4.34
CA ALA A 221 -11.93 27.98 4.93
C ALA A 221 -11.58 29.35 4.31
N PRO A 222 -11.20 30.37 5.10
CA PRO A 222 -10.88 31.69 4.60
C PRO A 222 -9.56 31.67 3.81
N ARG A 223 -9.53 32.39 2.69
CA ARG A 223 -8.31 32.58 1.90
C ARG A 223 -7.37 33.51 2.67
N GLY A 224 -6.19 33.00 3.08
CA GLY A 224 -5.07 33.85 3.47
C GLY A 224 -4.38 33.55 4.80
N SER A 225 -4.83 32.60 5.62
CA SER A 225 -4.12 32.27 6.86
C SER A 225 -3.01 31.23 6.62
N ARG A 226 -1.75 31.65 6.82
CA ARG A 226 -0.66 30.70 7.08
C ARG A 226 -0.91 30.12 8.47
N SER A 227 -1.64 29.01 8.57
CA SER A 227 -1.76 28.27 9.82
C SER A 227 -0.41 27.61 10.13
N ARG A 228 0.33 28.22 11.06
CA ARG A 228 1.41 27.55 11.80
C ARG A 228 0.76 26.56 12.76
N CYS A 229 0.33 25.40 12.27
CA CYS A 229 0.01 24.26 13.12
C CYS A 229 1.26 23.39 13.21
N GLY A 230 1.71 23.14 14.44
CA GLY A 230 2.87 22.30 14.80
C GLY A 230 2.69 20.81 14.54
N CYS A 231 1.98 20.42 13.48
CA CYS A 231 2.15 19.11 12.88
C CYS A 231 3.49 19.16 12.15
N LEU A 232 4.52 18.56 12.74
CA LEU A 232 5.86 18.40 12.19
C LEU A 232 5.84 18.33 10.65
N SER A 233 6.56 19.28 10.06
CA SER A 233 6.80 19.41 8.64
C SER A 233 7.55 18.18 8.10
N TRP A 234 6.87 17.08 7.84
CA TRP A 234 7.42 15.99 7.02
C TRP A 234 7.16 16.27 5.54
N ALA A 235 7.53 17.47 5.11
CA ALA A 235 7.65 17.84 3.70
C ALA A 235 9.12 17.69 3.33
N VAL A 236 9.50 16.52 2.82
CA VAL A 236 10.77 16.41 2.07
C VAL A 236 10.54 17.19 0.77
N GLY A 237 11.14 18.38 0.71
CA GLY A 237 11.03 19.27 -0.44
C GLY A 237 11.80 18.72 -1.64
N GLY A 238 11.09 18.47 -2.74
CA GLY A 238 11.68 18.38 -4.07
C GLY A 238 11.49 19.70 -4.83
N PRO A 239 12.38 20.07 -5.77
CA PRO A 239 12.27 21.32 -6.52
C PRO A 239 10.98 21.33 -7.34
N SER A 240 10.27 22.44 -7.29
CA SER A 240 9.08 22.69 -8.10
C SER A 240 9.39 22.53 -9.59
N ARG A 241 8.62 21.71 -10.31
CA ARG A 241 8.64 21.69 -11.77
C ARG A 241 7.26 21.87 -12.36
N SER A 242 7.27 22.54 -13.50
CA SER A 242 6.17 22.83 -14.41
C SER A 242 5.43 21.56 -14.84
N PRO A 243 4.12 21.64 -15.12
CA PRO A 243 3.34 20.48 -15.54
C PRO A 243 3.96 19.83 -16.79
N CYS A 244 4.20 18.52 -16.73
CA CYS A 244 4.51 17.72 -17.91
C CYS A 244 3.40 17.92 -18.94
N GLY A 245 3.80 18.30 -20.16
CA GLY A 245 2.90 18.77 -21.21
C GLY A 245 1.80 17.78 -21.54
N LEU A 246 0.58 18.08 -21.07
CA LEU A 246 -0.65 17.63 -21.70
C LEU A 246 -0.87 18.52 -22.94
N GLY A 247 -0.25 18.12 -24.05
CA GLY A 247 -0.63 18.63 -25.36
C GLY A 247 -2.06 18.19 -25.66
N ALA A 248 -3.02 19.10 -25.49
CA ALA A 248 -4.39 18.91 -25.91
C ALA A 248 -4.42 18.69 -27.43
N ARG A 249 -4.62 17.44 -27.86
CA ARG A 249 -5.05 17.14 -29.23
C ARG A 249 -6.57 17.13 -29.26
N THR A 250 -7.16 18.26 -29.63
CA THR A 250 -8.56 18.33 -30.06
C THR A 250 -8.65 17.77 -31.49
N PRO A 251 -9.59 16.87 -31.82
CA PRO A 251 -9.83 16.49 -33.21
C PRO A 251 -10.54 17.63 -33.94
N ALA A 252 -9.94 18.09 -35.04
CA ALA A 252 -10.54 19.11 -35.91
C ALA A 252 -11.78 18.54 -36.61
N SER A 253 -12.95 19.12 -36.34
CA SER A 253 -14.16 18.92 -37.13
C SER A 253 -13.99 19.62 -38.49
N ARG A 254 -14.05 18.83 -39.57
CA ARG A 254 -14.20 19.34 -40.94
C ARG A 254 -15.66 19.70 -41.15
N SER A 255 -15.97 20.97 -41.42
CA SER A 255 -17.25 21.39 -42.00
C SER A 255 -17.06 21.56 -43.50
N SER A 256 -17.73 20.70 -44.27
CA SER A 256 -17.98 20.81 -45.70
C SER A 256 -19.09 21.84 -45.97
N THR A 257 -18.87 22.71 -46.96
CA THR A 257 -19.85 23.55 -47.66
C THR A 257 -20.87 22.71 -48.46
N PRO A 258 -22.03 23.27 -48.85
CA PRO A 258 -22.18 23.95 -50.17
C PRO A 258 -22.97 25.29 -50.06
N THR A 259 -22.63 26.35 -50.79
CA THR A 259 -23.10 26.72 -52.15
C THR A 259 -24.61 26.57 -52.36
N ASP A 260 -25.35 27.68 -52.21
CA ASP A 260 -25.98 28.44 -53.30
C ASP A 260 -26.25 29.88 -52.84
#